data_AF-A0A1M5NQN2-F1
#
_entry.id   AF-A0A1M5NQN2-F1
#
_cell.length_a   1.000
_cell.length_b   1.000
_cell.length_c   1.000
_cell.angle_alpha   90.00
_cell.angle_beta   90.00
_cell.angle_gamma   90.00
#
_symmetry.space_group_name_H-M   'P 1'
#
loop_
_entity.id
_entity.type
_entity.pdbx_description
1 polymer ?
#
loop_
_entity_poly.entity_id
_entity_poly.type
_entity_poly.pdbx_seq_one_letter_code
_entity_poly.pdbx_strand_id
1 'polypeptide(L)'
;MSLSRWSFFQGLIIVLLVVLGFVADLYREDIAVPFSATGAEVLTPKLFTVLFLVIITGLISCIFYFQTKKSKTFLIHPLWEKMHVLLALIFVVSLVLFMIIIVIAPFGDVTQNNRWMIYVFLYYFLYLINLIVLTVVHKANKQKLTNENKVKQSFIWTVVVLVLIFIVL
;
A
#
# COMPACT_ATOMS: atom_id res chain seq x y z
N MET A 1 12.20 -18.26 -21.88
CA MET A 1 12.08 -18.11 -20.41
C MET A 1 10.58 -18.10 -20.09
N SER A 2 9.99 -19.22 -19.68
CA SER A 2 8.53 -19.28 -19.51
C SER A 2 8.11 -18.44 -18.31
N LEU A 3 7.25 -17.45 -18.55
CA LEU A 3 6.56 -16.73 -17.48
C LEU A 3 5.82 -17.76 -16.64
N SER A 4 6.21 -17.91 -15.37
CA SER A 4 5.44 -18.75 -14.46
C SER A 4 4.02 -18.18 -14.36
N ARG A 5 3.00 -19.04 -14.24
CA ARG A 5 1.59 -18.64 -14.14
C ARG A 5 1.37 -17.53 -13.10
N TRP A 6 2.14 -17.56 -12.01
CA TRP A 6 2.14 -16.55 -10.94
C TRP A 6 2.69 -15.18 -11.35
N SER A 7 3.71 -15.15 -12.20
CA SER A 7 4.27 -13.88 -12.72
C SER A 7 3.28 -13.18 -13.65
N PHE A 8 2.48 -13.96 -14.40
CA PHE A 8 1.39 -13.41 -15.20
C PHE A 8 0.33 -12.73 -14.32
N PHE A 9 -0.11 -13.39 -13.24
CA PHE A 9 -1.05 -12.78 -12.29
C PHE A 9 -0.49 -11.54 -11.60
N GLN A 10 0.80 -11.52 -11.25
CA GLN A 10 1.46 -10.32 -10.72
C GLN A 10 1.45 -9.18 -11.75
N GLY A 11 1.72 -9.46 -13.01
CA GLY A 11 1.62 -8.48 -14.10
C GLY A 11 0.21 -7.93 -14.27
N LEU A 12 -0.80 -8.80 -14.22
CA LEU A 12 -2.21 -8.39 -14.29
C LEU A 12 -2.58 -7.46 -13.13
N ILE A 13 -2.10 -7.72 -11.91
CA ILE A 13 -2.34 -6.83 -10.77
C ILE A 13 -1.70 -5.46 -10.98
N ILE A 14 -0.49 -5.39 -11.54
CA ILE A 14 0.18 -4.12 -11.83
C ILE A 14 -0.64 -3.31 -12.84
N VAL A 15 -1.14 -3.95 -13.91
CA VAL A 15 -2.04 -3.29 -14.86
C VAL A 15 -3.31 -2.78 -14.16
N LEU A 16 -3.87 -3.58 -13.25
CA LEU A 16 -5.08 -3.21 -12.51
C LEU A 16 -4.83 -2.02 -11.56
N LEU A 17 -3.66 -1.91 -10.93
CA LEU A 17 -3.25 -0.74 -10.15
C LEU A 17 -3.13 0.52 -11.02
N VAL A 18 -2.60 0.39 -12.24
CA VAL A 18 -2.53 1.51 -13.19
C VAL A 18 -3.93 1.98 -13.57
N VAL A 19 -4.83 1.06 -13.95
CA VAL A 19 -6.23 1.37 -14.27
C VAL A 19 -6.93 2.03 -13.08
N LEU A 20 -6.69 1.54 -11.86
CA LEU A 20 -7.25 2.12 -10.65
C LEU A 20 -6.79 3.56 -10.42
N GLY A 21 -5.55 3.90 -10.80
CA GLY A 21 -5.03 5.26 -10.74
C GLY A 21 -5.76 6.20 -11.71
N PHE A 22 -6.05 5.72 -12.92
CA PHE A 22 -6.88 6.46 -13.88
C PHE A 22 -8.31 6.66 -13.38
N VAL A 23 -8.92 5.63 -12.80
CA VAL A 23 -10.26 5.74 -12.20
C VAL A 23 -10.26 6.78 -11.08
N ALA A 24 -9.24 6.78 -10.22
CA ALA A 24 -9.13 7.75 -9.14
C ALA A 24 -8.98 9.19 -9.62
N ASP A 25 -8.32 9.40 -10.76
CA ASP A 25 -8.19 10.74 -11.37
C ASP A 25 -9.53 11.20 -12.00
N LEU A 26 -10.31 10.27 -12.56
CA LEU A 26 -11.65 10.55 -13.09
C LEU A 26 -12.66 10.94 -11.99
N TYR A 27 -12.62 10.27 -10.82
CA TYR A 27 -13.54 10.50 -9.70
C TYR A 27 -12.94 11.38 -8.59
N ARG A 28 -11.98 12.24 -8.94
CA ARG A 28 -11.20 13.02 -7.97
C ARG A 28 -12.04 13.90 -7.05
N GLU A 29 -13.15 14.46 -7.55
CA GLU A 29 -13.99 15.41 -6.81
C GLU A 29 -14.85 14.69 -5.77
N ASP A 30 -15.14 13.41 -6.00
CA ASP A 30 -15.89 12.55 -5.09
C ASP A 30 -14.99 11.84 -4.04
N ILE A 31 -13.70 11.67 -4.36
CA ILE A 31 -12.72 11.00 -3.49
C ILE A 31 -11.95 12.00 -2.62
N ALA A 32 -11.74 13.24 -3.07
CA ALA A 32 -10.96 14.22 -2.31
C ALA A 32 -11.73 14.72 -1.07
N VAL A 33 -11.32 14.26 0.11
CA VAL A 33 -11.81 14.80 1.39
C VAL A 33 -11.10 16.12 1.70
N PRO A 34 -11.80 17.25 1.86
CA PRO A 34 -11.20 18.47 2.37
C PRO A 34 -10.76 18.26 3.82
N PHE A 35 -9.50 18.55 4.15
CA PHE A 35 -8.92 18.40 5.50
C PHE A 35 -9.67 19.18 6.60
N SER A 36 -10.50 20.15 6.23
CA SER A 36 -11.24 21.06 7.12
C SER A 36 -12.71 20.71 7.33
N ALA A 37 -13.21 19.63 6.72
CA ALA A 37 -14.63 19.29 6.81
C ALA A 37 -14.90 18.38 8.02
N THR A 38 -15.62 18.89 9.01
CA THR A 38 -16.11 18.15 10.18
C THR A 38 -17.63 18.10 10.16
N GLY A 39 -18.22 16.93 9.84
CA GLY A 39 -19.67 16.74 9.79
C GLY A 39 -20.08 15.44 9.10
N ALA A 40 -21.39 15.11 9.13
CA ALA A 40 -21.95 13.92 8.48
C ALA A 40 -21.80 13.92 6.95
N GLU A 41 -21.66 15.10 6.33
CA GLU A 41 -21.46 15.29 4.89
C GLU A 41 -20.08 14.79 4.39
N VAL A 42 -19.16 14.51 5.32
CA VAL A 42 -17.77 14.11 5.04
C VAL A 42 -17.60 12.59 5.11
N LEU A 43 -18.62 11.87 5.60
CA LEU A 43 -18.57 10.42 5.75
C LEU A 43 -18.47 9.72 4.39
N THR A 44 -19.25 10.18 3.40
CA THR A 44 -19.26 9.61 2.05
C THR A 44 -17.89 9.65 1.37
N PRO A 45 -17.21 10.80 1.23
CA PRO A 45 -15.88 10.84 0.60
C PRO A 45 -14.80 10.15 1.45
N LYS A 46 -14.90 10.15 2.79
CA LYS A 46 -14.02 9.34 3.66
C LYS A 46 -14.17 7.85 3.39
N LEU A 47 -15.40 7.35 3.22
CA LEU A 47 -15.67 5.95 2.89
C LEU A 47 -15.12 5.56 1.52
N PHE A 48 -15.31 6.41 0.49
CA PHE A 48 -14.73 6.17 -0.84
C PHE A 48 -13.20 6.13 -0.80
N THR A 49 -12.58 7.02 -0.04
CA THR A 49 -11.12 7.02 0.16
C THR A 49 -10.65 5.74 0.84
N VAL A 50 -11.29 5.33 1.95
CA VAL A 50 -10.94 4.09 2.64
C VAL A 50 -11.12 2.88 1.73
N LEU A 51 -12.23 2.80 0.99
CA LEU A 51 -12.50 1.71 0.06
C LEU A 51 -11.42 1.65 -1.04
N PHE A 52 -11.03 2.80 -1.58
CA PHE A 52 -9.93 2.90 -2.53
C PHE A 52 -8.60 2.38 -1.96
N LEU A 53 -8.22 2.82 -0.75
CA LEU A 53 -7.02 2.36 -0.06
C LEU A 53 -7.05 0.86 0.26
N VAL A 54 -8.21 0.33 0.65
CA VAL A 54 -8.42 -1.11 0.91
C VAL A 54 -8.23 -1.92 -0.37
N ILE A 55 -8.77 -1.47 -1.50
CA ILE A 55 -8.58 -2.14 -2.79
C ILE A 55 -7.09 -2.17 -3.16
N ILE A 56 -6.39 -1.04 -3.09
CA ILE A 56 -4.96 -0.96 -3.39
C ILE A 56 -4.16 -1.90 -2.50
N THR A 57 -4.41 -1.85 -1.19
CA THR A 57 -3.73 -2.69 -0.20
C THR A 57 -3.99 -4.17 -0.47
N GLY A 58 -5.22 -4.52 -0.87
CA GLY A 58 -5.60 -5.87 -1.24
C GLY A 58 -4.86 -6.37 -2.48
N LEU A 59 -4.76 -5.53 -3.52
CA LEU A 59 -3.98 -5.83 -4.72
C LEU A 59 -2.51 -6.04 -4.41
N ILE A 60 -1.91 -5.18 -3.58
CA ILE A 60 -0.52 -5.34 -3.11
C ILE A 60 -0.36 -6.64 -2.32
N SER A 61 -1.28 -6.97 -1.42
CA SER A 61 -1.25 -8.23 -0.68
C SER A 61 -1.40 -9.45 -1.59
N CYS A 62 -2.17 -9.35 -2.67
CA CYS A 62 -2.25 -10.39 -3.69
C CYS A 62 -0.90 -10.60 -4.42
N ILE A 63 -0.13 -9.53 -4.69
CA ILE A 63 1.23 -9.66 -5.23
C ILE A 63 2.10 -10.49 -4.29
N PHE A 64 2.06 -10.21 -2.97
CA PHE A 64 2.79 -10.97 -1.97
C PHE A 64 2.30 -12.41 -1.85
N TYR A 65 1.00 -12.65 -1.95
CA TYR A 65 0.43 -13.99 -1.95
C TYR A 65 0.90 -14.81 -3.16
N PHE A 66 0.94 -14.23 -4.36
CA PHE A 66 1.49 -14.93 -5.52
C PHE A 66 3.00 -15.12 -5.41
N GLN A 67 3.70 -14.22 -4.70
CA GLN A 67 5.13 -14.37 -4.43
C GLN A 67 5.42 -15.57 -3.50
N THR A 68 4.57 -15.83 -2.50
CA THR A 68 4.71 -17.03 -1.64
C THR A 68 4.50 -18.33 -2.42
N LYS A 69 3.60 -18.34 -3.42
CA LYS A 69 3.38 -19.50 -4.31
C LYS A 69 4.49 -19.67 -5.35
N LYS A 70 5.08 -18.57 -5.82
CA LYS A 70 6.17 -18.56 -6.82
C LYS A 70 7.51 -18.96 -6.22
N SER A 71 7.84 -18.46 -5.03
CA SER A 71 9.14 -18.67 -4.40
C SER A 71 9.00 -19.46 -3.10
N LYS A 72 9.62 -20.65 -3.08
CA LYS A 72 9.70 -21.48 -1.87
C LYS A 72 10.57 -20.87 -0.77
N THR A 73 11.42 -19.88 -1.07
CA THR A 73 12.33 -19.25 -0.10
C THR A 73 11.79 -17.94 0.50
N PHE A 74 10.66 -17.44 -0.02
CA PHE A 74 10.04 -16.22 0.49
C PHE A 74 9.55 -16.41 1.93
N LEU A 75 9.90 -15.48 2.84
CA LEU A 75 9.64 -15.55 4.27
C LEU A 75 10.29 -16.74 5.02
N ILE A 76 11.30 -17.40 4.44
CA ILE A 76 12.05 -18.48 5.14
C ILE A 76 13.44 -18.01 5.58
N HIS A 77 14.03 -17.09 4.82
CA HIS A 77 15.41 -16.64 5.08
C HIS A 77 15.53 -15.87 6.41
N PRO A 78 16.59 -16.07 7.23
CA PRO A 78 16.79 -15.36 8.49
C PRO A 78 16.91 -13.83 8.34
N LEU A 79 17.15 -13.33 7.13
CA LEU A 79 17.12 -11.89 6.83
C LEU A 79 15.75 -11.25 7.10
N TRP A 80 14.66 -12.02 6.98
CA TRP A 80 13.31 -11.54 7.29
C TRP A 80 13.14 -11.14 8.75
N GLU A 81 13.99 -11.64 9.66
CA GLU A 81 13.94 -11.29 11.07
C GLU A 81 14.35 -9.86 11.34
N LYS A 82 15.30 -9.31 10.59
CA LYS A 82 15.79 -7.93 10.75
C LYS A 82 15.15 -6.97 9.75
N MET A 83 14.42 -7.50 8.76
CA MET A 83 13.91 -6.68 7.67
C MET A 83 12.85 -5.65 8.11
N HIS A 84 12.13 -5.88 9.20
CA HIS A 84 11.23 -4.87 9.78
C HIS A 84 11.96 -3.56 10.14
N VAL A 85 13.17 -3.64 10.70
CA VAL A 85 13.98 -2.45 11.05
C VAL A 85 14.51 -1.78 9.78
N LEU A 86 14.99 -2.57 8.82
CA LEU A 86 15.48 -2.05 7.55
C LEU A 86 14.37 -1.34 6.77
N LEU A 87 13.17 -1.92 6.71
CA LEU A 87 12.02 -1.32 6.04
C LEU A 87 11.52 -0.08 6.75
N ALA A 88 11.53 -0.05 8.09
CA ALA A 88 11.22 1.15 8.85
C ALA A 88 12.21 2.29 8.54
N LEU A 89 13.51 1.97 8.44
CA LEU A 89 14.53 2.95 8.04
C LEU A 89 14.27 3.45 6.61
N ILE A 90 14.02 2.56 5.66
CA ILE A 90 13.69 2.92 4.26
C ILE A 90 12.44 3.80 4.22
N PHE A 91 11.42 3.49 5.02
CA PHE A 91 10.20 4.28 5.11
C PHE A 91 10.49 5.69 5.60
N VAL A 92 11.27 5.85 6.68
CA VAL A 92 11.66 7.17 7.20
C VAL A 92 12.46 7.95 6.17
N VAL A 93 13.46 7.33 5.52
CA VAL A 93 14.25 7.98 4.46
C VAL A 93 13.36 8.41 3.30
N SER A 94 12.42 7.56 2.88
CA SER A 94 11.49 7.87 1.80
C SER A 94 10.55 9.02 2.15
N LEU A 95 10.10 9.09 3.41
CA LEU A 95 9.29 10.19 3.91
C LEU A 95 10.09 11.50 3.89
N VAL A 96 11.35 11.49 4.34
CA VAL A 96 12.24 12.66 4.27
C VAL A 96 12.44 13.13 2.83
N LEU A 97 12.72 12.22 1.90
CA LEU A 97 12.85 12.55 0.48
C LEU A 97 11.56 13.13 -0.10
N PHE A 98 10.41 12.56 0.24
CA PHE A 98 9.11 13.06 -0.18
C PHE A 98 8.87 14.49 0.33
N MET A 99 9.21 14.78 1.59
CA MET A 99 9.11 16.14 2.16
C MET A 99 10.04 17.12 1.44
N ILE A 100 11.27 16.72 1.11
CA ILE A 100 12.20 17.55 0.34
C ILE A 100 11.61 17.89 -1.04
N ILE A 101 11.03 16.90 -1.73
CA ILE A 101 10.39 17.13 -3.04
C ILE A 101 9.23 18.13 -2.93
N ILE A 102 8.39 18.00 -1.89
CA ILE A 102 7.27 18.92 -1.64
C ILE A 102 7.75 20.35 -1.34
N VAL A 103 8.89 20.50 -0.68
CA VAL A 103 9.43 21.83 -0.34
C VAL A 103 10.09 22.50 -1.55
N ILE A 104 10.79 21.73 -2.39
CA ILE A 104 11.51 22.26 -3.56
C ILE A 104 10.56 22.56 -4.72
N ALA A 105 9.60 21.68 -4.99
CA ALA A 105 8.64 21.85 -6.06
C ALA A 105 7.31 22.32 -5.45
N PRO A 106 6.72 23.44 -5.91
CA PRO A 106 5.42 23.87 -5.41
C PRO A 106 4.45 22.70 -5.51
N PHE A 107 3.94 22.22 -4.37
CA PHE A 107 3.05 21.07 -4.34
C PHE A 107 1.87 21.26 -5.31
N GLY A 108 1.38 22.49 -5.46
CA GLY A 108 0.36 22.85 -6.44
C GLY A 108 0.75 22.53 -7.88
N ASP A 109 1.97 22.82 -8.31
CA ASP A 109 2.41 22.61 -9.70
C ASP A 109 2.66 21.13 -9.98
N VAL A 110 3.24 20.39 -9.02
CA VAL A 110 3.46 18.94 -9.16
C VAL A 110 2.13 18.19 -9.19
N THR A 111 1.17 18.59 -8.33
CA THR A 111 -0.17 18.00 -8.28
C THR A 111 -1.10 18.48 -9.39
N GLN A 112 -0.77 19.53 -10.13
CA GLN A 112 -1.54 19.93 -11.32
C GLN A 112 -0.96 19.32 -12.59
N ASN A 113 0.35 19.38 -12.81
CA ASN A 113 0.96 18.89 -14.06
C ASN A 113 1.24 17.38 -14.05
N ASN A 114 1.47 16.76 -12.90
CA ASN A 114 1.92 15.37 -12.81
C ASN A 114 1.18 14.57 -11.74
N ARG A 115 -0.16 14.63 -11.79
CA ARG A 115 -1.06 13.92 -10.86
C ARG A 115 -0.80 12.44 -10.71
N TRP A 116 -0.41 11.78 -11.79
CA TRP A 116 -0.05 10.37 -11.79
C TRP A 116 1.05 10.05 -10.76
N MET A 117 1.96 10.99 -10.48
CA MET A 117 2.99 10.82 -9.46
C MET A 117 2.42 10.68 -8.05
N ILE A 118 1.30 11.34 -7.73
CA ILE A 118 0.63 11.21 -6.42
C ILE A 118 0.21 9.76 -6.20
N TYR A 119 -0.41 9.13 -7.20
CA TYR A 119 -0.82 7.73 -7.12
C TYR A 119 0.39 6.78 -7.04
N VAL A 120 1.48 7.08 -7.76
CA VAL A 120 2.72 6.31 -7.65
C VAL A 120 3.31 6.38 -6.24
N PHE A 121 3.39 7.57 -5.64
CA PHE A 121 3.84 7.73 -4.25
C PHE A 121 2.90 7.03 -3.27
N LEU A 122 1.58 7.17 -3.46
CA LEU A 122 0.59 6.48 -2.64
C LEU A 122 0.78 4.96 -2.68
N TYR A 123 0.91 4.38 -3.88
CA TYR A 123 1.13 2.94 -4.05
C TYR A 123 2.45 2.49 -3.42
N TYR A 124 3.50 3.30 -3.56
CA TYR A 124 4.80 3.05 -2.95
C TYR A 124 4.74 3.02 -1.41
N PHE A 125 4.13 4.03 -0.79
CA PHE A 125 4.02 4.09 0.66
C PHE A 125 3.09 2.99 1.22
N LEU A 126 1.96 2.71 0.55
CA LEU A 126 1.09 1.59 0.92
C LEU A 126 1.81 0.24 0.78
N TYR A 127 2.64 0.08 -0.25
CA TYR A 127 3.47 -1.11 -0.41
C TYR A 127 4.44 -1.28 0.75
N LEU A 128 5.16 -0.21 1.13
CA LEU A 128 6.08 -0.23 2.26
C LEU A 128 5.37 -0.55 3.59
N ILE A 129 4.24 0.11 3.87
CA ILE A 129 3.47 -0.13 5.10
C ILE A 129 3.01 -1.59 5.16
N ASN A 130 2.40 -2.10 4.10
CA ASN A 130 1.92 -3.48 4.05
C ASN A 130 3.08 -4.49 4.17
N LEU A 131 4.25 -4.17 3.62
CA LEU A 131 5.46 -5.00 3.78
C LEU A 131 6.02 -4.95 5.21
N ILE A 132 6.03 -3.77 5.85
CA ILE A 132 6.42 -3.63 7.27
C ILE A 132 5.49 -4.48 8.13
N VAL A 133 4.17 -4.34 7.97
CA VAL A 133 3.18 -5.14 8.71
C VAL A 133 3.43 -6.64 8.46
N LEU A 134 3.74 -7.05 7.23
CA LEU A 134 4.03 -8.45 6.91
C LEU A 134 5.26 -8.95 7.67
N THR A 135 6.32 -8.15 7.75
CA THR A 135 7.52 -8.53 8.50
C THR A 135 7.27 -8.61 10.00
N VAL A 136 6.45 -7.72 10.56
CA VAL A 136 6.03 -7.74 11.97
C VAL A 136 5.19 -8.99 12.27
N VAL A 137 4.20 -9.29 11.43
CA VAL A 137 3.36 -10.49 11.53
C VAL A 137 4.21 -11.77 11.40
N HIS A 138 5.17 -11.78 10.47
CA HIS A 138 6.09 -12.90 10.32
C HIS A 138 6.94 -13.13 11.58
N LYS A 139 7.48 -12.05 12.18
CA LYS A 139 8.25 -12.12 13.42
C LYS A 139 7.40 -12.59 14.60
N ALA A 140 6.17 -12.08 14.73
CA ALA A 140 5.25 -12.44 15.81
C ALA A 140 4.73 -13.89 15.72
N ASN A 141 4.56 -14.41 14.50
CA ASN A 141 3.95 -15.72 14.25
C ASN A 141 4.90 -16.72 13.55
N LYS A 142 6.21 -16.64 13.82
CA LYS A 142 7.26 -17.41 13.12
C LYS A 142 6.90 -18.88 12.89
N GLN A 143 6.46 -19.60 13.92
CA GLN A 143 6.20 -21.05 13.88
C GLN A 143 4.71 -21.44 13.87
N LYS A 144 3.79 -20.46 14.02
CA LYS A 144 2.36 -20.75 14.22
C LYS A 144 1.54 -20.73 12.92
N LEU A 145 2.00 -20.03 11.89
CA LEU A 145 1.21 -19.77 10.68
C LEU A 145 2.00 -20.10 9.41
N THR A 146 1.28 -20.63 8.41
CA THR A 146 1.78 -20.77 7.05
C THR A 146 2.06 -19.39 6.43
N ASN A 147 2.98 -19.32 5.46
CA ASN A 147 3.34 -18.06 4.80
C ASN A 147 2.14 -17.38 4.13
N GLU A 148 1.18 -18.15 3.64
CA GLU A 148 -0.07 -17.66 3.07
C GLU A 148 -0.95 -16.95 4.12
N ASN A 149 -1.09 -17.55 5.29
CA ASN A 149 -1.87 -16.97 6.38
C ASN A 149 -1.20 -15.73 6.96
N LYS A 150 0.14 -15.66 6.96
CA LYS A 150 0.88 -14.44 7.34
C LYS A 150 0.56 -13.27 6.39
N VAL A 151 0.46 -13.51 5.09
CA VAL A 151 0.07 -12.47 4.11
C VAL A 151 -1.38 -12.02 4.34
N LYS A 152 -2.32 -12.94 4.53
CA LYS A 152 -3.72 -12.61 4.84
C LYS A 152 -3.86 -11.80 6.13
N GLN A 153 -3.13 -12.19 7.17
CA GLN A 153 -3.17 -11.48 8.46
C GLN A 153 -2.52 -10.09 8.35
N SER A 154 -1.45 -9.94 7.57
CA SER A 154 -0.85 -8.64 7.27
C SER A 154 -1.82 -7.69 6.58
N PHE A 155 -2.57 -8.20 5.61
CA PHE A 155 -3.61 -7.42 4.92
C PHE A 155 -4.66 -6.91 5.92
N ILE A 156 -5.20 -7.80 6.76
CA ILE A 156 -6.22 -7.44 7.76
C ILE A 156 -5.69 -6.35 8.71
N TRP A 157 -4.49 -6.52 9.25
CA TRP A 157 -3.89 -5.51 10.13
C TRP A 157 -3.67 -4.16 9.44
N THR A 158 -3.21 -4.17 8.18
CA THR A 158 -3.01 -2.94 7.41
C THR A 158 -4.34 -2.23 7.16
N VAL A 159 -5.40 -2.97 6.80
CA VAL A 159 -6.74 -2.41 6.62
C VAL A 159 -7.29 -1.85 7.92
N VAL A 160 -7.14 -2.55 9.05
CA VAL A 160 -7.60 -2.06 10.36
C VAL A 160 -6.92 -0.75 10.71
N VAL A 161 -5.60 -0.65 10.52
CA VAL A 161 -4.85 0.60 10.77
C VAL A 161 -5.34 1.73 9.87
N LEU A 162 -5.54 1.49 8.57
CA LEU A 162 -6.05 2.49 7.64
C LEU A 162 -7.46 2.96 8.01
N VAL A 163 -8.36 2.03 8.34
CA VAL A 163 -9.73 2.36 8.76
C VAL A 163 -9.73 3.21 10.03
N LEU A 164 -8.90 2.88 11.02
CA LEU A 164 -8.77 3.68 12.25
C LEU A 164 -8.25 5.09 11.94
N ILE A 165 -7.24 5.23 11.08
CA ILE A 165 -6.67 6.54 10.74
C ILE A 165 -7.66 7.42 9.99
N PHE A 166 -8.45 6.89 9.06
CA PHE A 166 -9.29 7.73 8.19
C PHE A 166 -10.73 7.92 8.67
N ILE A 167 -11.27 6.98 9.47
CA ILE A 167 -12.64 7.06 9.98
C ILE A 167 -12.68 7.64 11.40
N VAL A 168 -11.73 7.26 12.26
CA VAL A 168 -11.74 7.66 13.68
C VAL A 168 -11.03 9.01 13.89
N LEU A 169 -9.95 9.28 13.14
CA LEU A 169 -9.26 10.57 13.13
C LEU A 169 -9.93 11.54 12.14
#